data_AF-A0A961JUK2-F1
#
_entry.id   AF-A0A961JUK2-F1
#
_cell.length_a   1.000
_cell.length_b   1.000
_cell.length_c   1.000
_cell.angle_alpha   90.00
_cell.angle_beta   90.00
_cell.angle_gamma   90.00
#
_symmetry.space_group_name_H-M   'P 1'
#
loop_
_entity.id
_entity.type
_entity.pdbx_description
1 polymer ?
#
loop_
_entity_poly.entity_id
_entity_poly.type
_entity_poly.pdbx_seq_one_letter_code
_entity_poly.pdbx_strand_id
1 'polypeptide(L)'
;MKQERPTRTCLPVEVAASAFAALGSEQRLTVLRILVRAGPGGLSMGDLGQRSGVTGSTLTHHLRILVGAGLVTQEKRGRSIIVGAADMSTMHALSDYLLSECCADAPAGKAHDHG
;
A
#
# COMPACT_ATOMS: atom_id res chain seq x y z
N MET A 1 -27.01 22.00 12.40
CA MET A 1 -25.64 21.66 11.99
C MET A 1 -25.32 20.28 12.55
N LYS A 2 -25.64 19.21 11.82
CA LYS A 2 -25.36 17.83 12.25
C LYS A 2 -23.92 17.53 11.89
N GLN A 3 -23.08 17.30 12.89
CA GLN A 3 -21.70 16.85 12.70
C GLN A 3 -21.74 15.41 12.18
N GLU A 4 -21.36 15.24 10.92
CA GLU A 4 -21.10 13.94 10.30
C GLU A 4 -19.87 13.34 10.99
N ARG A 5 -20.10 12.30 11.79
CA ARG A 5 -19.05 11.57 12.52
C ARG A 5 -18.20 10.82 11.48
N PRO A 6 -16.87 11.02 11.40
CA PRO A 6 -16.06 10.37 10.37
C PRO A 6 -16.17 8.85 10.54
N THR A 7 -16.46 8.19 9.42
CA THR A 7 -16.56 6.73 9.28
C THR A 7 -15.36 6.07 9.95
N ARG A 8 -15.59 5.25 10.97
CA ARG A 8 -14.56 4.36 11.52
C ARG A 8 -14.00 3.53 10.37
N THR A 9 -12.71 3.68 10.07
CA THR A 9 -11.97 2.86 9.12
C THR A 9 -12.01 1.40 9.61
N CYS A 10 -13.02 0.64 9.20
CA CYS A 10 -13.17 -0.76 9.58
C CYS A 10 -12.52 -1.63 8.49
N LEU A 11 -11.19 -1.58 8.40
CA LEU A 11 -10.43 -2.52 7.59
C LEU A 11 -10.38 -3.86 8.37
N PRO A 12 -10.88 -4.98 7.82
CA PRO A 12 -10.87 -6.26 8.52
C PRO A 12 -9.44 -6.72 8.83
N VAL A 13 -9.23 -7.40 9.97
CA VAL A 13 -7.90 -7.80 10.44
C VAL A 13 -7.18 -8.70 9.45
N GLU A 14 -7.91 -9.59 8.77
CA GLU A 14 -7.38 -10.48 7.74
C GLU A 14 -6.89 -9.72 6.50
N VAL A 15 -7.58 -8.64 6.13
CA VAL A 15 -7.17 -7.75 5.03
C VAL A 15 -5.93 -6.95 5.44
N ALA A 16 -5.91 -6.40 6.65
CA ALA A 16 -4.76 -5.70 7.21
C ALA A 16 -3.53 -6.60 7.24
N ALA A 17 -3.66 -7.81 7.81
CA ALA A 17 -2.58 -8.78 7.92
C ALA A 17 -2.04 -9.20 6.56
N SER A 18 -2.92 -9.47 5.59
CA SER A 18 -2.51 -9.82 4.22
C SER A 18 -1.73 -8.68 3.55
N ALA A 19 -2.21 -7.44 3.69
CA ALA A 19 -1.53 -6.26 3.17
C ALA A 19 -0.17 -6.03 3.85
N PHE A 20 -0.08 -6.09 5.18
CA PHE A 20 1.18 -5.95 5.89
C PHE A 20 2.17 -7.07 5.55
N ALA A 21 1.72 -8.32 5.40
CA ALA A 21 2.56 -9.42 4.94
C ALA A 21 3.09 -9.18 3.51
N ALA A 22 2.25 -8.63 2.62
CA ALA A 22 2.68 -8.21 1.30
C ALA A 22 3.68 -7.03 1.35
N LEU A 23 3.58 -6.13 2.32
CA LEU A 23 4.54 -5.02 2.52
C LEU A 23 5.83 -5.43 3.23
N GLY A 24 5.82 -6.55 3.98
CA GLY A 24 6.95 -7.09 4.75
C GLY A 24 8.13 -7.64 3.93
N SER A 25 8.42 -7.06 2.76
CA SER A 25 9.55 -7.39 1.90
C SER A 25 10.12 -6.13 1.28
N GLU A 26 11.43 -5.93 1.39
CA GLU A 26 12.14 -4.76 0.87
C GLU A 26 11.89 -4.53 -0.62
N GLN A 27 11.91 -5.60 -1.42
CA GLN A 27 11.70 -5.53 -2.87
C GLN A 27 10.27 -5.11 -3.21
N ARG A 28 9.26 -5.68 -2.52
CA ARG A 28 7.85 -5.34 -2.73
C ARG A 28 7.54 -3.91 -2.28
N LEU A 29 8.10 -3.49 -1.15
CA LEU A 29 7.95 -2.13 -0.66
C LEU A 29 8.62 -1.12 -1.61
N THR A 30 9.79 -1.46 -2.17
CA THR A 30 10.47 -0.64 -3.19
C THR A 30 9.63 -0.51 -4.45
N VAL A 31 9.08 -1.61 -4.96
CA VAL A 31 8.17 -1.62 -6.12
C VAL A 31 6.95 -0.73 -5.85
N LEU A 32 6.30 -0.89 -4.70
CA LEU A 32 5.14 -0.07 -4.34
C LEU A 32 5.51 1.41 -4.27
N ARG A 33 6.61 1.79 -3.61
CA ARG A 33 7.05 3.20 -3.52
C ARG A 33 7.31 3.82 -4.88
N ILE A 34 7.87 3.06 -5.82
CA ILE A 34 8.08 3.52 -7.20
C ILE A 34 6.75 3.77 -7.90
N LEU A 35 5.77 2.88 -7.73
CA LEU A 35 4.44 3.01 -8.31
C LEU A 35 3.66 4.20 -7.70
N VAL A 36 3.74 4.39 -6.39
CA VAL A 36 3.16 5.56 -5.70
C VAL A 36 3.76 6.86 -6.25
N ARG A 37 5.09 6.90 -6.46
CA ARG A 37 5.75 8.05 -7.10
C ARG A 37 5.36 8.26 -8.56
N ALA A 38 5.05 7.20 -9.29
CA ALA A 38 4.57 7.29 -10.67
C ALA A 38 3.13 7.84 -10.75
N GLY A 39 2.36 7.73 -9.66
CA GLY A 39 1.00 8.25 -9.56
C GLY A 39 -0.01 7.46 -10.41
N PRO A 40 -1.17 8.08 -10.72
CA PRO A 40 -2.29 7.39 -11.38
C PRO A 40 -1.96 6.83 -12.78
N GLY A 41 -0.94 7.37 -13.44
CA GLY A 41 -0.51 6.89 -14.76
C GLY A 41 0.21 5.54 -14.73
N GLY A 42 0.67 5.11 -13.55
CA GLY A 42 1.41 3.87 -13.39
C GLY A 42 2.70 3.81 -14.22
N LEU A 43 3.23 2.61 -14.41
CA LEU A 43 4.42 2.33 -15.19
C LEU A 43 4.22 1.07 -16.04
N SER A 44 4.90 1.00 -17.18
CA SER A 44 4.99 -0.28 -17.90
C SER A 44 5.79 -1.30 -17.07
N MET A 45 5.55 -2.60 -17.30
CA MET A 45 6.37 -3.67 -16.69
C MET A 45 7.88 -3.47 -16.91
N GLY A 46 8.27 -2.99 -18.10
CA GLY A 46 9.67 -2.72 -18.43
C GLY A 46 10.25 -1.58 -17.62
N ASP A 47 9.55 -0.43 -17.58
CA ASP A 47 10.00 0.74 -16.81
C ASP A 47 10.03 0.46 -15.31
N LEU A 48 9.05 -0.29 -14.80
CA LEU A 48 9.01 -0.70 -13.40
C LEU A 48 10.20 -1.60 -13.05
N GLY A 49 10.52 -2.57 -13.92
CA GLY A 49 11.69 -3.44 -13.70
C GLY A 49 13.00 -2.67 -13.73
N GLN A 50 13.16 -1.73 -14.67
CA GLN A 50 14.34 -0.86 -14.74
C GLN A 50 14.49 0.01 -13.48
N ARG A 51 13.41 0.63 -13.01
CA ARG A 51 13.46 1.53 -11.85
C ARG A 51 13.62 0.78 -10.52
N SER A 52 13.04 -0.41 -10.40
CA SER A 52 13.12 -1.21 -9.17
C SER A 52 14.38 -2.06 -9.09
N GLY A 53 15.07 -2.29 -10.21
CA GLY A 53 16.17 -3.26 -10.28
C GLY A 53 15.70 -4.72 -10.20
N VAL A 54 14.40 -4.98 -10.18
CA VAL A 54 13.80 -6.32 -10.13
C VAL A 54 13.40 -6.74 -11.54
N THR A 55 13.85 -7.91 -11.98
CA THR A 55 13.66 -8.34 -13.36
C THR A 55 12.86 -9.64 -13.47
N GLY A 56 12.28 -9.85 -14.66
CA GLY A 56 11.72 -11.13 -15.10
C GLY A 56 10.67 -11.73 -14.17
N SER A 57 10.84 -13.02 -13.86
CA SER A 57 9.91 -13.80 -13.05
C SER A 57 9.76 -13.30 -11.61
N THR A 58 10.83 -12.74 -11.03
CA THR A 58 10.81 -12.19 -9.67
C THR A 58 9.87 -10.99 -9.56
N LEU A 59 9.93 -10.07 -10.52
CA LEU A 59 9.03 -8.91 -10.55
C LEU A 59 7.58 -9.37 -10.69
N THR A 60 7.30 -10.28 -11.61
CA THR A 60 5.96 -10.86 -11.79
C THR A 60 5.45 -11.53 -10.52
N HIS A 61 6.30 -12.27 -9.82
CA HIS A 61 5.94 -12.91 -8.55
C HIS A 61 5.59 -11.88 -7.46
N HIS A 62 6.42 -10.84 -7.30
CA HIS A 62 6.16 -9.75 -6.37
C HIS A 62 4.87 -9.00 -6.68
N LEU A 63 4.64 -8.70 -7.96
CA LEU A 63 3.41 -8.04 -8.39
C LEU A 63 2.18 -8.91 -8.14
N ARG A 64 2.24 -10.22 -8.36
CA ARG A 64 1.12 -11.12 -8.05
C ARG A 64 0.73 -11.07 -6.56
N ILE A 65 1.72 -11.03 -5.67
CA ILE A 65 1.48 -10.89 -4.23
C ILE A 65 0.84 -9.53 -3.91
N LEU A 66 1.39 -8.45 -4.46
CA LEU A 66 0.87 -7.10 -4.22
C LEU A 66 -0.54 -6.90 -4.80
N VAL A 67 -0.84 -7.48 -5.97
CA VAL A 67 -2.19 -7.49 -6.57
C VAL A 67 -3.15 -8.29 -5.69
N GLY A 68 -2.74 -9.48 -5.23
CA GLY A 68 -3.55 -10.30 -4.34
C GLY A 68 -3.87 -9.63 -2.99
N ALA A 69 -3.00 -8.74 -2.54
CA ALA A 69 -3.20 -7.92 -1.34
C ALA A 69 -3.94 -6.59 -1.62
N GLY A 70 -4.34 -6.31 -2.86
CA GLY A 70 -5.04 -5.07 -3.24
C GLY A 70 -4.18 -3.81 -3.15
N LEU A 71 -2.84 -3.93 -3.20
CA LEU A 71 -1.89 -2.81 -3.08
C LEU A 71 -1.42 -2.25 -4.42
N VAL A 72 -1.57 -3.01 -5.50
CA VAL A 72 -1.25 -2.58 -6.87
C VAL A 72 -2.30 -3.10 -7.84
N THR A 73 -2.45 -2.41 -8.95
CA THR A 73 -3.35 -2.78 -10.05
C THR A 73 -2.54 -3.08 -11.31
N GLN A 74 -3.10 -3.90 -12.19
CA GLN A 74 -2.52 -4.20 -13.50
C GLN A 74 -3.59 -4.04 -14.57
N GLU A 75 -3.29 -3.27 -15.60
CA GLU A 75 -4.17 -3.03 -16.73
C GLU A 75 -3.42 -3.29 -18.04
N LYS A 76 -4.08 -3.99 -18.98
CA LYS A 76 -3.53 -4.21 -20.31
C LYS A 76 -3.87 -3.01 -21.20
N ARG A 77 -2.84 -2.27 -21.62
CA ARG A 77 -2.95 -1.15 -22.55
C ARG A 77 -2.30 -1.51 -23.89
N GLY A 78 -3.12 -2.00 -24.81
CA GLY A 78 -2.66 -2.50 -26.11
C GLY A 78 -1.77 -3.74 -25.96
N ARG A 79 -0.48 -3.62 -26.29
CA ARG A 79 0.53 -4.69 -26.17
C ARG A 79 1.29 -4.69 -24.84
N SER A 80 1.13 -3.64 -24.02
CA SER A 80 1.85 -3.47 -22.77
C SER A 80 0.94 -3.68 -21.56
N ILE A 81 1.53 -4.11 -20.44
CA ILE A 81 0.87 -4.12 -19.14
C ILE A 81 1.35 -2.89 -18.38
N ILE A 82 0.40 -2.06 -17.95
CA ILE A 82 0.62 -0.92 -17.07
C ILE A 82 0.29 -1.36 -15.66
N VAL A 83 1.23 -1.13 -14.74
CA VAL A 83 1.11 -1.42 -13.33
C VAL A 83 0.93 -0.09 -12.60
N GLY A 84 -0.11 0.01 -11.78
CA GLY A 84 -0.37 1.18 -10.94
C GLY A 84 -0.27 0.83 -9.46
N ALA A 85 -0.02 1.82 -8.61
CA ALA A 85 -0.35 1.67 -7.19
C ALA A 85 -1.88 1.55 -7.07
N ALA A 86 -2.35 0.74 -6.12
CA ALA A 86 -3.76 0.79 -5.75
C ALA A 86 -4.12 2.17 -5.21
N ASP A 87 -5.42 2.44 -5.11
CA ASP A 87 -5.93 3.69 -4.58
C ASP A 87 -5.24 4.06 -3.26
N MET A 88 -4.86 5.33 -3.13
CA MET A 88 -4.22 5.91 -1.95
C MET A 88 -5.08 5.67 -0.70
N SER A 89 -6.39 5.47 -0.85
CA SER A 89 -7.32 5.10 0.22
C SER A 89 -6.89 3.82 0.96
N THR A 90 -6.34 2.80 0.28
CA THR A 90 -5.86 1.57 0.92
C THR A 90 -4.65 1.84 1.82
N MET A 91 -3.71 2.68 1.35
CA MET A 91 -2.53 3.03 2.15
C MET A 91 -2.90 3.87 3.37
N HIS A 92 -3.79 4.86 3.21
CA HIS A 92 -4.32 5.62 4.33
C HIS A 92 -5.05 4.72 5.33
N ALA A 93 -5.88 3.78 4.84
CA ALA A 93 -6.59 2.86 5.72
C ALA A 93 -5.64 1.95 6.52
N LEU A 94 -4.52 1.51 5.95
CA LEU A 94 -3.50 0.74 6.67
C LEU A 94 -2.75 1.58 7.71
N SER A 95 -2.46 2.85 7.40
CA SER A 95 -1.89 3.79 8.37
C SER A 95 -2.87 4.05 9.52
N ASP A 96 -4.11 4.37 9.21
CA ASP A 96 -5.18 4.58 10.18
C ASP A 96 -5.41 3.33 11.05
N TYR A 97 -5.32 2.13 10.46
CA TYR A 97 -5.45 0.88 11.20
C TYR A 97 -4.42 0.78 12.34
N LEU A 98 -3.16 1.16 12.11
CA LEU A 98 -2.12 1.17 13.15
C LEU A 98 -2.29 2.31 14.14
N LEU A 99 -2.71 3.49 13.66
CA LEU A 99 -2.76 4.71 14.47
C LEU A 99 -4.03 4.83 15.32
N SER A 100 -5.13 4.21 14.90
CA SER A 100 -6.45 4.32 15.56
C SER A 100 -6.46 3.76 16.99
N GLU A 101 -5.62 2.78 17.27
CA GLU A 101 -5.46 2.17 18.59
C GLU A 101 -4.16 2.61 19.29
N CYS A 102 -3.46 3.59 18.72
CA CYS A 102 -2.22 4.09 19.31
C CYS A 102 -2.52 4.76 20.65
N CYS A 103 -1.92 4.22 21.72
CA CYS A 103 -2.06 4.72 23.08
C CYS A 103 -3.49 4.73 23.65
N ALA A 104 -4.44 3.98 23.04
CA ALA A 104 -5.85 3.98 23.45
C ALA A 104 -6.06 3.59 24.93
N ASP A 105 -5.23 2.68 25.43
CA ASP A 105 -5.26 2.21 26.82
C ASP A 105 -4.09 2.74 27.67
N ALA A 106 -3.29 3.66 27.12
CA ALA A 106 -2.15 4.20 27.86
C ALA A 106 -2.66 5.09 29.01
N PRO A 107 -2.18 4.90 30.25
CA PRO A 107 -2.45 5.87 31.32
C PRO A 107 -1.87 7.22 30.90
N ALA A 108 -2.59 8.32 31.18
CA ALA A 108 -2.16 9.68 30.85
C ALA A 108 -0.86 10.04 31.60
N GLY A 109 0.28 9.62 31.05
CA GLY A 109 1.57 9.62 31.71
C GLY A 109 2.64 10.16 30.78
N LYS A 110 2.72 11.50 30.74
CA LYS A 110 3.67 12.35 30.00
C LYS A 110 3.59 12.23 28.48
N ALA A 111 3.19 13.35 27.85
CA ALA A 111 3.30 13.57 26.41
C ALA A 111 4.69 13.16 25.93
N HIS A 112 4.77 12.08 25.15
CA HIS A 112 5.96 11.75 24.41
C HIS A 112 5.86 12.49 23.08
N ASP A 113 6.62 13.57 22.97
CA ASP A 113 6.79 14.33 21.75
C ASP A 113 7.42 13.41 20.69
N HIS A 114 6.68 13.13 19.60
CA HIS A 114 7.20 12.45 18.43
C HIS A 114 7.24 13.48 17.31
N GLY A 115 8.41 14.12 17.18
CA GLY A 115 8.73 15.08 16.12
C GLY A 115 8.89 14.46 14.73
#